data_AF-A0A2S7SXW7-F1
#
_entry.id   AF-A0A2S7SXW7-F1
#
_cell.length_a   1.000
_cell.length_b   1.000
_cell.length_c   1.000
_cell.angle_alpha   90.00
_cell.angle_beta   90.00
_cell.angle_gamma   90.00
#
_symmetry.space_group_name_H-M   'P 1'
#
loop_
_entity.id
_entity.type
_entity.pdbx_description
1 polymer ?
#
loop_
_entity_poly.entity_id
_entity_poly.type
_entity_poly.pdbx_seq_one_letter_code
_entity_poly.pdbx_strand_id
1 'polypeptide(L)'
;MAKKKGIKLFEQMSETDTEKKESVTDVVRKPGRRSELANNRNRKMACRYYYYTSILKYSYENTMQALENDFDLSKITIIEIVERLTDNLKELKVKKVNREELEEAFPSFNWRHKAVVLTPQIPKQREVFILS
;
A
#
# COMPACT_ATOMS: atom_id res chain seq x y z
N MET A 1 23.51 12.82 -20.55
CA MET A 1 22.85 11.57 -20.12
C MET A 1 22.70 11.61 -18.61
N ALA A 2 21.48 11.67 -18.07
CA ALA A 2 21.25 11.71 -16.62
C ALA A 2 20.01 10.91 -16.26
N LYS A 3 20.16 9.59 -16.13
CA LYS A 3 19.12 8.65 -15.65
C LYS A 3 19.66 7.86 -14.46
N LYS A 4 19.71 8.46 -13.27
CA LYS A 4 20.05 7.78 -11.99
C LYS A 4 19.39 8.46 -10.77
N LYS A 5 18.14 8.91 -10.88
CA LYS A 5 17.40 9.51 -9.74
C LYS A 5 16.25 8.63 -9.20
N GLY A 6 15.70 7.69 -9.99
CA GLY A 6 14.54 6.88 -9.58
C GLY A 6 14.82 5.90 -8.43
N ILE A 7 16.03 5.33 -8.37
CA ILE A 7 16.33 4.24 -7.42
C ILE A 7 16.66 4.76 -6.00
N LYS A 8 17.16 5.99 -5.85
CA LYS A 8 17.59 6.53 -4.54
C LYS A 8 16.44 6.92 -3.61
N LEU A 9 15.22 7.10 -4.12
CA LEU A 9 14.08 7.51 -3.29
C LEU A 9 13.63 6.41 -2.32
N PHE A 10 14.01 5.18 -2.63
CA PHE A 10 13.37 3.97 -2.18
C PHE A 10 14.26 3.16 -1.21
N GLU A 11 15.57 3.30 -1.35
CA GLU A 11 16.58 2.71 -0.47
C GLU A 11 16.73 3.51 0.85
N GLN A 12 16.39 4.81 0.86
CA GLN A 12 16.52 5.67 2.05
C GLN A 12 15.35 5.58 3.05
N MET A 13 14.26 4.86 2.74
CA MET A 13 13.09 4.73 3.64
C MET A 13 13.22 3.57 4.64
N SER A 14 14.34 2.84 4.64
CA SER A 14 14.60 1.75 5.60
C SER A 14 15.34 2.20 6.86
N GLU A 15 15.68 3.49 6.99
CA GLU A 15 16.53 4.01 8.08
C GLU A 15 15.89 5.09 8.96
N THR A 16 14.58 5.37 8.85
CA THR A 16 13.94 6.18 9.90
C THR A 16 13.58 5.28 11.06
N ASP A 17 14.57 5.18 11.94
CA ASP A 17 14.50 4.71 13.30
C ASP A 17 13.19 5.11 13.98
N THR A 18 12.71 4.13 14.71
CA THR A 18 11.60 4.24 15.64
C THR A 18 12.04 5.07 16.84
N GLU A 19 11.81 6.39 16.79
CA GLU A 19 11.67 7.23 17.97
C GLU A 19 10.24 7.80 17.93
N LYS A 20 9.36 7.69 18.93
CA LYS A 20 9.56 7.49 20.37
C LYS A 20 8.20 7.21 21.02
N LYS A 21 8.08 6.09 21.73
CA LYS A 21 7.29 5.96 22.97
C LYS A 21 7.81 4.75 23.72
N GLU A 22 8.65 5.04 24.70
CA GLU A 22 9.26 4.07 25.62
C GLU A 22 8.17 3.28 26.37
N SER A 23 8.30 1.95 26.40
CA SER A 23 8.46 1.25 27.68
C SER A 23 8.95 -0.20 27.48
N VAL A 24 10.08 -0.50 28.12
CA VAL A 24 10.53 -1.78 28.69
C VAL A 24 11.14 -2.86 27.75
N THR A 25 12.48 -2.95 27.85
CA THR A 25 13.39 -4.08 27.55
C THR A 25 13.24 -4.77 26.19
N ASP A 26 13.86 -4.23 25.15
CA ASP A 26 14.08 -4.97 23.90
C ASP A 26 15.53 -5.44 23.80
N VAL A 27 15.71 -6.74 24.03
CA VAL A 27 16.85 -7.49 23.52
C VAL A 27 16.85 -7.27 22.01
N VAL A 28 17.94 -6.75 21.44
CA VAL A 28 18.07 -6.49 19.98
C VAL A 28 17.82 -7.78 19.21
N ARG A 29 16.56 -8.04 18.86
CA ARG A 29 16.15 -9.17 18.03
C ARG A 29 16.56 -8.81 16.62
N LYS A 30 17.55 -9.53 16.09
CA LYS A 30 17.87 -9.45 14.65
C LYS A 30 16.55 -9.61 13.88
N PRO A 31 16.21 -8.68 12.97
CA PRO A 31 14.98 -8.77 12.20
C PRO A 31 14.94 -10.13 11.50
N GLY A 32 14.05 -11.01 11.94
CA GLY A 32 13.89 -12.31 11.31
C GLY A 32 13.43 -12.13 9.87
N ARG A 33 13.65 -13.12 9.01
CA ARG A 33 13.16 -13.14 7.62
C ARG A 33 11.69 -12.71 7.46
N ARG A 34 10.87 -12.92 8.50
CA ARG A 34 9.47 -12.49 8.57
C ARG A 34 9.27 -10.97 8.61
N SER A 35 10.14 -10.21 9.27
CA SER A 35 9.99 -8.74 9.37
C SER A 35 10.39 -8.04 8.07
N GLU A 36 11.41 -8.53 7.37
CA GLU A 36 11.81 -7.98 6.07
C GLU A 36 10.71 -8.15 5.01
N LEU A 37 10.09 -9.35 4.96
CA LEU A 37 8.94 -9.61 4.09
C LEU A 37 7.75 -8.70 4.43
N ALA A 38 7.47 -8.48 5.72
CA ALA A 38 6.43 -7.57 6.16
C ALA A 38 6.72 -6.11 5.76
N ASN A 39 7.97 -5.67 5.93
CA ASN A 39 8.40 -4.32 5.55
C ASN A 39 8.28 -4.10 4.03
N ASN A 40 8.69 -5.08 3.23
CA ASN A 40 8.56 -5.01 1.77
C ASN A 40 7.09 -4.94 1.34
N ARG A 41 6.21 -5.76 1.95
CA ARG A 41 4.76 -5.68 1.73
C ARG A 41 4.20 -4.31 2.10
N ASN A 42 4.55 -3.80 3.28
CA ASN A 42 4.06 -2.52 3.77
C ASN A 42 4.52 -1.37 2.86
N ARG A 43 5.76 -1.41 2.37
CA ARG A 43 6.27 -0.43 1.40
C ARG A 43 5.52 -0.47 0.07
N LYS A 44 5.24 -1.67 -0.45
CA LYS A 44 4.38 -1.86 -1.63
C LYS A 44 2.98 -1.28 -1.40
N MET A 45 2.40 -1.53 -0.22
CA MET A 45 1.08 -1.04 0.16
C MET A 45 1.04 0.49 0.21
N ALA A 46 2.06 1.16 0.76
CA ALA A 46 2.16 2.61 0.74
C ALA A 46 2.14 3.18 -0.69
N CYS A 47 2.92 2.56 -1.59
CA CYS A 47 3.00 2.98 -2.99
C CYS A 47 1.67 2.79 -3.73
N ARG A 48 0.99 1.66 -3.49
CA ARG A 48 -0.34 1.39 -4.07
C ARG A 48 -1.39 2.34 -3.53
N TYR A 49 -1.41 2.57 -2.22
CA TYR A 49 -2.32 3.54 -1.61
C TYR A 49 -2.12 4.95 -2.18
N TYR A 50 -0.86 5.37 -2.32
CA TYR A 50 -0.52 6.65 -2.94
C TYR A 50 -1.00 6.73 -4.39
N TYR A 51 -0.78 5.69 -5.20
CA TYR A 51 -1.25 5.63 -6.59
C TYR A 51 -2.77 5.76 -6.69
N TYR A 52 -3.53 4.99 -5.92
CA TYR A 52 -5.00 5.05 -5.94
C TYR A 52 -5.53 6.42 -5.51
N THR A 53 -5.00 6.99 -4.44
CA THR A 53 -5.50 8.26 -3.89
C THR A 53 -5.00 9.50 -4.64
N SER A 54 -3.74 9.52 -5.06
CA SER A 54 -3.09 10.72 -5.58
C SER A 54 -3.09 10.79 -7.10
N ILE A 55 -2.91 9.65 -7.79
CA ILE A 55 -2.85 9.57 -9.24
C ILE A 55 -4.23 9.27 -9.81
N LEU A 56 -4.91 8.22 -9.33
CA LEU A 56 -6.24 7.83 -9.81
C LEU A 56 -7.40 8.55 -9.12
N LYS A 57 -7.14 9.28 -8.03
CA LYS A 57 -8.15 10.04 -7.27
C LYS A 57 -9.33 9.18 -6.79
N TYR A 58 -9.07 7.95 -6.37
CA TYR A 58 -10.10 7.08 -5.83
C TYR A 58 -10.66 7.62 -4.53
N SER A 59 -11.94 7.35 -4.28
CA SER A 59 -12.53 7.52 -2.95
C SER A 59 -11.83 6.59 -1.95
N TYR A 60 -11.96 6.89 -0.67
CA TYR A 60 -11.40 6.06 0.38
C TYR A 60 -11.90 4.62 0.30
N GLU A 61 -13.20 4.42 0.11
CA GLU A 61 -13.81 3.10 -0.01
C GLU A 61 -13.25 2.30 -1.20
N ASN A 62 -13.18 2.93 -2.37
CA ASN A 62 -12.62 2.29 -3.57
C ASN A 62 -11.12 2.00 -3.39
N THR A 63 -10.40 2.86 -2.68
CA THR A 63 -8.98 2.64 -2.38
C THR A 63 -8.81 1.42 -1.49
N MET A 64 -9.62 1.28 -0.43
CA MET A 64 -9.55 0.14 0.48
C MET A 64 -9.93 -1.16 -0.22
N GLN A 65 -10.97 -1.14 -1.05
CA GLN A 65 -11.36 -2.31 -1.83
C GLN A 65 -10.29 -2.71 -2.87
N ALA A 66 -9.65 -1.73 -3.52
CA ALA A 66 -8.55 -2.01 -4.45
C ALA A 66 -7.34 -2.63 -3.73
N LEU A 67 -7.01 -2.13 -2.55
CA LEU A 67 -5.91 -2.66 -1.74
C LEU A 67 -6.21 -4.04 -1.16
N GLU A 68 -7.46 -4.29 -0.76
CA GLU A 68 -7.91 -5.61 -0.32
C GLU A 68 -7.70 -6.65 -1.43
N ASN A 69 -8.06 -6.31 -2.68
CA ASN A 69 -7.83 -7.18 -3.84
C ASN A 69 -6.34 -7.32 -4.22
N ASP A 70 -5.51 -6.28 -4.02
CA ASP A 70 -4.09 -6.32 -4.38
C ASP A 70 -3.24 -7.14 -3.38
N PHE A 71 -3.66 -7.21 -2.11
CA PHE A 71 -2.85 -7.76 -1.02
C PHE A 71 -3.49 -8.94 -0.28
N ASP A 72 -4.73 -9.30 -0.60
CA ASP A 72 -5.49 -10.36 0.08
C ASP A 72 -5.55 -10.14 1.61
N LEU A 73 -5.70 -8.88 2.02
CA LEU A 73 -5.79 -8.47 3.43
C LEU A 73 -7.12 -7.79 3.70
N SER A 74 -7.69 -8.05 4.87
CA SER A 74 -8.92 -7.37 5.29
C SER A 74 -8.74 -5.85 5.33
N LYS A 75 -9.79 -5.11 5.01
CA LYS A 75 -9.81 -3.63 5.13
C LYS A 75 -9.31 -3.13 6.48
N ILE A 76 -9.70 -3.78 7.59
CA ILE A 76 -9.28 -3.39 8.95
C ILE A 76 -7.75 -3.45 9.07
N THR A 77 -7.15 -4.57 8.64
CA THR A 77 -5.69 -4.74 8.66
C THR A 77 -4.99 -3.73 7.75
N ILE A 78 -5.56 -3.43 6.58
CA ILE A 78 -5.00 -2.43 5.67
C ILE A 78 -5.01 -1.05 6.33
N ILE A 79 -6.10 -0.67 6.99
CA ILE A 79 -6.21 0.62 7.69
C ILE A 79 -5.12 0.76 8.75
N GLU A 80 -4.98 -0.23 9.63
CA GLU A 80 -3.95 -0.23 10.67
C GLU A 80 -2.52 -0.11 10.10
N ILE A 81 -2.26 -0.78 8.97
CA ILE A 81 -0.96 -0.70 8.30
C ILE A 81 -0.76 0.68 7.66
N VAL A 82 -1.75 1.20 6.96
CA VAL A 82 -1.70 2.51 6.29
C VAL A 82 -1.49 3.63 7.31
N GLU A 83 -2.15 3.57 8.47
CA GLU A 83 -1.96 4.53 9.56
C GLU A 83 -0.51 4.54 10.05
N ARG A 84 0.12 3.37 10.20
CA ARG A 84 1.55 3.26 10.56
C ARG A 84 2.49 3.75 9.46
N LEU A 85 2.03 3.79 8.21
CA LEU A 85 2.80 4.25 7.05
C LEU A 85 2.52 5.72 6.70
N THR A 86 1.84 6.47 7.59
CA THR A 86 1.43 7.85 7.31
C THR A 86 2.60 8.75 6.92
N ASP A 87 3.76 8.62 7.58
CA ASP A 87 4.93 9.45 7.28
C ASP A 87 5.55 9.09 5.92
N ASN A 88 5.62 7.80 5.59
CA ASN A 88 6.00 7.33 4.25
C ASN A 88 5.08 7.91 3.16
N LEU A 89 3.77 7.95 3.43
CA LEU A 89 2.80 8.53 2.50
C LEU A 89 2.94 10.05 2.36
N LYS A 90 3.28 10.76 3.44
CA LYS A 90 3.58 12.20 3.38
C LYS A 90 4.78 12.45 2.49
N GLU A 91 5.85 11.66 2.63
CA GLU A 91 7.03 11.80 1.78
C GLU A 91 6.70 11.60 0.29
N LEU A 92 5.96 10.55 -0.05
CA LEU A 92 5.53 10.29 -1.43
C LEU A 92 4.71 11.47 -1.99
N LYS A 93 3.86 12.08 -1.17
CA LYS A 93 3.08 13.28 -1.53
C LYS A 93 3.95 14.50 -1.74
N VAL A 94 4.92 14.76 -0.86
CA VAL A 94 5.85 15.90 -0.97
C VAL A 94 6.72 15.76 -2.22
N LYS A 95 7.27 14.56 -2.44
CA LYS A 95 8.10 14.23 -3.60
C LYS A 95 7.31 14.22 -4.92
N LYS A 96 5.97 14.19 -4.87
CA LYS A 96 5.06 14.10 -6.03
C LYS A 96 5.49 12.97 -6.98
N VAL A 97 5.72 11.79 -6.40
CA VAL A 97 6.20 10.62 -7.14
C VAL A 97 5.24 10.34 -8.29
N ASN A 98 5.78 10.23 -9.50
CA ASN A 98 4.97 9.99 -10.68
C ASN A 98 4.73 8.48 -10.89
N ARG A 99 3.83 8.13 -11.81
CA ARG A 99 3.53 6.73 -12.12
C ARG A 99 4.77 5.95 -12.61
N GLU A 100 5.62 6.59 -13.41
CA GLU A 100 6.79 5.94 -14.02
C GLU A 100 7.81 5.51 -12.96
N GLU A 101 8.00 6.33 -11.93
CA GLU A 101 8.85 6.02 -10.78
C GLU A 101 8.29 4.86 -9.93
N LEU A 102 6.97 4.74 -9.83
CA LEU A 102 6.33 3.59 -9.17
C LEU A 102 6.47 2.30 -9.98
N GLU A 103 6.37 2.40 -11.32
CA GLU A 103 6.56 1.28 -12.26
C GLU A 103 8.02 0.79 -12.25
N GLU A 104 8.99 1.71 -12.17
CA GLU A 104 10.41 1.37 -12.01
C GLU A 104 10.69 0.66 -10.68
N ALA A 105 10.07 1.12 -9.59
CA ALA A 105 10.28 0.54 -8.26
C ALA A 105 9.61 -0.83 -8.08
N PHE A 106 8.45 -1.03 -8.71
CA PHE A 106 7.63 -2.24 -8.54
C PHE A 106 7.02 -2.69 -9.87
N PRO A 107 7.84 -3.23 -10.80
CA PRO A 107 7.39 -3.56 -12.16
C PRO A 107 6.40 -4.72 -12.21
N SER A 108 6.31 -5.54 -11.15
CA SER A 108 5.36 -6.66 -11.06
C SER A 108 3.91 -6.22 -10.89
N PHE A 109 3.67 -4.95 -10.54
CA PHE A 109 2.32 -4.42 -10.38
C PHE A 109 1.85 -3.73 -11.67
N ASN A 110 0.56 -3.81 -11.93
CA ASN A 110 -0.04 -3.07 -13.02
C ASN A 110 -0.30 -1.62 -12.58
N TRP A 111 0.46 -0.67 -13.10
CA TRP A 111 0.31 0.77 -12.81
C TRP A 111 -0.48 1.53 -13.89
N ARG A 112 -1.04 0.81 -14.87
CA ARG A 112 -1.78 1.39 -16.00
C ARG A 112 -3.29 1.23 -15.87
N HIS A 113 -3.78 0.98 -14.65
CA HIS A 113 -5.21 0.95 -14.39
C HIS A 113 -5.84 2.30 -14.76
N LYS A 114 -6.96 2.24 -15.49
CA LYS A 114 -7.85 3.38 -15.60
C LYS A 114 -8.65 3.46 -14.32
N ALA A 115 -9.14 4.66 -14.00
CA ALA A 115 -10.07 4.79 -12.90
C ALA A 115 -11.34 4.01 -13.22
N VAL A 116 -11.55 2.91 -12.51
CA VAL A 116 -12.76 2.08 -12.61
C VAL A 116 -13.48 2.22 -11.28
N VAL A 117 -14.76 2.56 -11.35
CA VAL A 117 -15.64 2.49 -10.18
C VAL A 117 -15.72 1.02 -9.80
N LEU A 118 -15.09 0.63 -8.69
CA LEU A 118 -15.22 -0.71 -8.16
C LEU A 118 -16.66 -0.86 -7.68
N THR A 119 -17.50 -1.48 -8.50
CA THR A 119 -18.85 -1.81 -8.08
C THR A 119 -18.75 -2.86 -6.98
N PRO A 120 -19.40 -2.66 -5.82
CA PRO A 120 -19.49 -3.71 -4.83
C PRO A 120 -20.13 -4.93 -5.50
N GLN A 121 -19.39 -6.05 -5.51
CA GLN A 121 -19.90 -7.33 -5.99
C GLN A 121 -20.95 -7.79 -4.99
N ILE A 122 -22.19 -7.32 -5.14
CA ILE A 122 -23.33 -7.82 -4.37
C ILE A 122 -23.45 -9.30 -4.76
N PRO A 123 -23.29 -10.24 -3.81
CA PRO A 123 -23.50 -11.64 -4.11
C PRO A 123 -24.96 -11.78 -4.58
N LYS A 124 -25.14 -12.22 -5.83
CA LYS A 124 -26.47 -12.52 -6.40
C LYS A 124 -27.13 -13.50 -5.45
N GLN A 125 -28.09 -13.04 -4.65
CA GLN A 125 -28.87 -13.93 -3.81
C GLN A 125 -29.57 -14.92 -4.75
N ARG A 126 -29.34 -16.21 -4.51
CA ARG A 126 -30.04 -17.27 -5.23
C ARG A 126 -31.52 -17.07 -4.91
N GLU A 127 -32.32 -16.71 -5.91
CA GLU A 127 -33.77 -16.66 -5.77
C GLU A 127 -34.25 -18.02 -5.26
N VAL A 128 -34.80 -18.03 -4.05
CA VAL A 128 -35.39 -19.22 -3.47
C VAL A 128 -36.73 -19.41 -4.18
N PHE A 129 -36.74 -20.21 -5.24
CA PHE A 129 -37.98 -20.66 -5.87
C PHE A 129 -38.72 -21.57 -4.90
N ILE A 130 -39.67 -21.00 -4.17
CA ILE A 130 -40.66 -21.78 -3.41
C ILE A 130 -41.67 -22.29 -4.43
N LEU A 131 -41.59 -23.59 -4.75
CA LEU A 131 -42.62 -24.27 -5.51
C LEU A 131 -43.78 -24.59 -4.56
N SER A 132 -44.91 -23.90 -4.77
CA SER A 132 -46.22 -24.16 -4.17
C SER A 132 -46.94 -25.30 -4.88
#